data_AF-A0A0D8X7Z6-F1
#
_entry.id   AF-A0A0D8X7Z6-F1
#
_cell.length_a   1.000
_cell.length_b   1.000
_cell.length_c   1.000
_cell.angle_alpha   90.00
_cell.angle_beta   90.00
_cell.angle_gamma   90.00
#
_symmetry.space_group_name_H-M   'P 1'
#
loop_
_entity.id
_entity.type
_entity.pdbx_description
1 polymer ?
#
loop_
_entity_poly.entity_id
_entity_poly.type
_entity_poly.pdbx_seq_one_letter_code
_entity_poly.pdbx_strand_id
1 'polypeptide(L)' 'MYLFEQCPSSTARELVFVQAIWRHGDRAPPSLPYPRGLYNETAWPRGWKQLTNVSQKYFV' A
#
# COMPACT_ATOMS: atom_id res chain seq x y z
N MET A 1 -16.57 -52.52 3.11
CA MET A 1 -15.40 -51.69 2.81
C MET A 1 -15.88 -50.53 1.96
N TYR A 2 -15.78 -49.29 2.46
CA TYR A 2 -16.18 -48.10 1.71
C TYR A 2 -14.93 -47.48 1.08
N LEU A 3 -14.92 -47.33 -0.25
CA LEU A 3 -13.91 -46.56 -0.97
C LEU A 3 -14.35 -45.09 -0.93
N PHE A 4 -13.62 -44.26 -0.20
CA PHE A 4 -13.77 -42.81 -0.30
C PHE A 4 -13.13 -42.37 -1.62
N GLU A 5 -13.93 -41.84 -2.55
CA GLU A 5 -13.40 -41.12 -3.70
C GLU A 5 -12.62 -39.90 -3.17
N GLN A 6 -11.30 -39.92 -3.36
CA GLN A 6 -10.47 -38.75 -3.12
C GLN A 6 -10.88 -37.68 -4.14
N CYS A 7 -11.39 -36.54 -3.66
CA CYS A 7 -11.59 -35.35 -4.47
C CYS A 7 -10.30 -35.06 -5.24
N PRO A 8 -10.34 -34.84 -6.57
CA PRO A 8 -9.14 -34.63 -7.35
C PRO A 8 -8.35 -33.48 -6.73
N SER A 9 -7.15 -33.84 -6.24
CA SER A 9 -6.15 -32.90 -5.71
C SER A 9 -6.13 -31.68 -6.61
N SER A 10 -6.37 -30.51 -6.02
CA SER A 10 -6.48 -29.24 -6.74
C SER A 10 -5.34 -29.13 -7.74
N THR A 11 -5.63 -29.29 -9.03
CA THR A 11 -4.64 -29.05 -10.08
C THR A 11 -4.03 -27.67 -9.82
N ALA A 12 -2.72 -27.60 -9.65
CA ALA A 12 -2.00 -26.35 -9.39
C ALA A 12 -2.44 -25.33 -10.45
N ARG A 13 -3.12 -24.26 -10.02
CA ARG A 13 -3.61 -23.25 -10.94
C ARG A 13 -2.46 -22.33 -11.34
N GLU A 14 -2.39 -22.01 -12.62
CA GLU A 14 -1.40 -21.08 -13.15
C GLU A 14 -1.92 -19.64 -13.05
N LEU A 15 -1.08 -18.74 -12.51
CA LEU A 15 -1.37 -17.32 -12.48
C LEU A 15 -1.02 -16.70 -13.83
N VAL A 16 -2.04 -16.37 -14.63
CA VAL A 16 -1.84 -15.82 -15.98
C VAL A 16 -1.61 -14.30 -15.96
N PHE A 17 -2.37 -13.55 -15.15
CA PHE A 17 -2.29 -12.09 -15.10
C PHE A 17 -2.86 -11.54 -13.79
N VAL A 18 -2.28 -10.43 -13.29
CA VAL A 18 -2.82 -9.65 -12.18
C VAL A 18 -2.89 -8.18 -12.60
N GLN A 19 -4.03 -7.56 -12.36
CA GLN A 19 -4.19 -6.11 -12.37
C GLN A 19 -4.62 -5.66 -10.98
N ALA A 20 -4.01 -4.59 -10.49
CA ALA A 20 -4.48 -3.94 -9.28
C ALA A 20 -4.33 -2.42 -9.39
N ILE A 21 -5.10 -1.74 -8.56
CA ILE A 21 -5.18 -0.29 -8.47
C ILE A 21 -4.78 0.08 -7.05
N TRP A 22 -3.68 0.80 -6.91
CA TRP A 22 -3.19 1.26 -5.63
C TRP A 22 -3.27 2.78 -5.54
N ARG A 23 -3.54 3.26 -4.33
CA ARG A 23 -3.32 4.66 -3.98
C ARG A 23 -1.82 4.92 -3.84
N HIS A 24 -1.42 6.18 -3.99
CA HIS A 24 -0.10 6.63 -3.57
C HIS A 24 0.18 6.25 -2.09
N GLY A 25 1.45 6.05 -1.74
CA GLY A 25 1.86 5.86 -0.34
C GLY A 25 1.64 7.10 0.53
N ASP A 26 1.84 6.98 1.84
CA ASP A 26 1.65 8.10 2.76
C ASP A 26 2.48 9.34 2.36
N ARG A 27 1.90 10.53 2.48
CA ARG A 27 2.49 11.78 2.00
C ARG A 27 2.15 12.95 2.91
N ALA A 28 3.03 13.94 2.91
CA ALA A 28 2.80 15.20 3.60
C ALA A 28 1.48 15.85 3.12
N PRO A 29 0.77 16.59 4.00
CA PRO A 29 -0.39 17.39 3.65
C PRO A 29 -0.16 18.26 2.41
N PRO A 30 -1.23 18.63 1.69
CA PRO A 30 -1.11 19.44 0.49
C PRO A 30 -0.71 20.90 0.77
N SER A 31 -1.00 21.39 1.97
CA SER A 31 -0.71 22.74 2.47
C SER A 31 -0.88 22.73 3.99
N LEU A 32 -0.65 23.87 4.66
CA LEU A 32 -0.92 24.03 6.09
C LEU A 32 -2.40 23.67 6.39
N PRO A 33 -2.68 22.57 7.09
CA PRO A 33 -4.04 22.08 7.26
C PRO A 33 -4.77 22.79 8.41
N TYR A 34 -4.01 23.23 9.41
CA TYR A 34 -4.53 23.87 10.62
C TYR A 34 -3.80 25.20 10.84
N PRO A 35 -4.48 26.35 10.67
CA PRO A 35 -3.84 27.67 10.78
C PRO A 35 -3.17 27.96 12.12
N ARG A 36 -3.63 27.30 13.21
CA ARG A 36 -3.07 27.40 14.57
C ARG A 36 -2.25 26.16 14.96
N GLY A 37 -1.91 25.31 14.00
CA GLY A 37 -1.11 24.11 14.23
C GLY A 37 0.33 24.48 14.59
N LEU A 38 0.93 23.71 15.50
CA LEU A 38 2.32 23.88 15.91
C LEU A 38 3.33 23.53 14.81
N TYR A 39 2.90 22.74 13.82
CA TYR A 39 3.76 22.20 12.78
C TYR A 39 3.37 22.75 11.41
N ASN A 40 4.38 23.22 10.67
CA ASN A 40 4.25 23.70 9.30
C ASN A 40 5.12 22.83 8.37
N GLU A 41 5.53 23.36 7.22
CA GLU A 41 6.30 22.60 6.23
C GLU A 41 7.62 22.04 6.77
N THR A 42 8.23 22.73 7.74
CA THR A 42 9.53 22.30 8.31
C THR A 42 9.45 20.97 9.06
N ALA A 43 8.25 20.55 9.47
CA ALA A 43 8.02 19.23 10.06
C ALA A 43 8.04 18.09 9.01
N TRP A 44 8.07 18.42 7.71
CA TRP A 44 8.10 17.48 6.61
C TRP A 44 9.44 17.61 5.89
N PRO A 45 10.41 16.70 6.12
CA PRO A 45 11.78 16.83 5.59
C PRO A 45 11.90 16.94 4.07
N ARG A 46 10.82 16.58 3.35
CA ARG A 46 10.75 16.63 1.88
C ARG A 46 9.79 17.70 1.36
N GLY A 47 9.21 18.50 2.25
CA GLY A 47 8.21 19.49 1.92
C GLY A 47 6.80 18.92 1.74
N TRP A 48 5.85 19.81 1.45
CA TRP A 48 4.44 19.45 1.26
C TRP A 48 4.23 18.55 0.05
N LYS A 49 3.11 17.81 0.07
CA LYS A 49 2.66 16.91 -0.99
C LYS A 49 3.56 15.73 -1.32
N GLN A 50 4.80 15.71 -0.84
CA GLN A 50 5.75 14.62 -1.09
C GLN A 50 5.43 13.41 -0.23
N LEU A 51 5.74 12.22 -0.76
CA LEU A 51 5.73 10.98 0.00
C LEU A 51 6.51 11.15 1.32
N THR A 52 6.31 10.29 2.31
CA THR A 52 7.15 10.25 3.52
C THR A 52 8.32 9.27 3.36
N ASN A 53 9.39 9.42 4.16
CA ASN A 53 10.52 8.48 4.15
C ASN A 53 10.03 7.05 4.45
N VAL A 54 9.02 6.95 5.30
CA VAL A 54 8.33 5.70 5.64
C VAL A 54 7.69 5.11 4.40
N SER A 55 6.85 5.86 3.68
CA SER A 55 6.17 5.32 2.50
C SER A 55 7.14 4.89 1.40
N GLN A 56 8.21 5.66 1.15
CA GLN A 56 9.21 5.27 0.14
C GLN A 56 9.94 3.97 0.49
N LYS A 57 10.13 3.66 1.78
CA LYS A 57 10.78 2.42 2.20
C LYS A 57 9.94 1.18 1.90
N TYR A 58 8.61 1.29 1.99
CA TYR A 58 7.69 0.15 1.86
C TYR A 58 7.07 0.02 0.46
N PHE A 59 7.20 1.04 -0.39
CA PHE A 59 6.86 0.97 -1.81
C PHE A 59 8.14 0.75 -2.61
N VAL A 60 8.53 -0.51 -2.73
CA VAL A 60 9.51 -1.01 -3.71
C VAL A 60 8.80 -1.98 -4.63
#